data_AF-A0A4Q9FRF9-F1
#
_entry.id   AF-A0A4Q9FRF9-F1
#
_cell.length_a   1.000
_cell.length_b   1.000
_cell.length_c   1.000
_cell.angle_alpha   90.00
_cell.angle_beta   90.00
_cell.angle_gamma   90.00
#
_symmetry.space_group_name_H-M   'P 1'
#
loop_
_entity.id
_entity.type
_entity.pdbx_description
1 polymer ?
#
loop_
_entity_poly.entity_id
_entity_poly.type
_entity_poly.pdbx_seq_one_letter_code
_entity_poly.pdbx_strand_id
1 'polypeptide(L)'
;MDKKVYTGQSVGKVNHFFSLKDSVDLLVFGSSRANHHIDNESLNISSFNIGVDGTKIGYSAALISTLKKKDQILLVHIDHASLYDSEYNGSDMMGLINMIQRSDDVSAFIYNFFPNEIYISRIFNSYIYNSKVLGILKNSLAPSYDYSEYCGYDPLYPNQEQREIFEKMLKSDSLKLEQDKLMVNEVKINPLINKFIDLIIDYSGNNNSRLIFFTSPTLKRNHFNVQSITKQYFASKNTSYYDYSDFFKKYNVDYWKDFTHMSADGATAFTKAFKEEILQAN
;
A
#
# COMPACT_ATOMS: atom_id res chain seq x y z
N MET A 1 24.84 2.84 -8.22
CA MET A 1 24.72 3.89 -7.18
C MET A 1 23.39 3.72 -6.46
N ASP A 2 22.29 3.72 -7.22
CA ASP A 2 20.95 3.31 -6.81
C ASP A 2 20.89 2.08 -5.88
N LYS A 3 21.65 0.99 -6.14
CA LYS A 3 21.62 -0.25 -5.35
C LYS A 3 22.01 -0.07 -3.87
N LYS A 4 22.73 1.02 -3.56
CA LYS A 4 23.20 1.34 -2.20
C LYS A 4 22.32 2.39 -1.51
N VAL A 5 21.26 2.84 -2.17
CA VAL A 5 20.30 3.78 -1.59
C VAL A 5 19.19 2.96 -0.94
N TYR A 6 19.02 3.10 0.37
CA TYR A 6 18.01 2.38 1.16
C TYR A 6 16.95 3.31 1.77
N THR A 7 17.05 4.61 1.53
CA THR A 7 16.11 5.62 2.04
C THR A 7 15.29 6.29 0.95
N GLY A 8 14.09 6.74 1.32
CA GLY A 8 13.15 7.44 0.44
C GLY A 8 12.38 6.51 -0.50
N GLN A 9 11.25 7.00 -0.99
CA GLN A 9 10.30 6.19 -1.77
C GLN A 9 10.69 5.99 -3.25
N SER A 10 11.60 6.80 -3.81
CA SER A 10 11.95 6.71 -5.23
C SER A 10 12.60 5.37 -5.61
N VAL A 11 13.54 4.90 -4.79
CA VAL A 11 14.22 3.58 -4.94
C VAL A 11 14.55 2.94 -3.60
N GLY A 12 14.75 3.72 -2.54
CA GLY A 12 15.35 3.25 -1.30
C GLY A 12 14.48 2.24 -0.57
N LYS A 13 13.21 2.55 -0.41
CA LYS A 13 12.24 1.66 0.24
C LYS A 13 12.13 0.30 -0.47
N VAL A 14 12.15 0.30 -1.81
CA VAL A 14 12.16 -0.94 -2.61
C VAL A 14 13.46 -1.71 -2.42
N ASN A 15 14.61 -1.04 -2.45
CA ASN A 15 15.89 -1.71 -2.18
C ASN A 15 15.92 -2.35 -0.79
N HIS A 16 15.37 -1.65 0.20
CA HIS A 16 15.28 -2.15 1.57
C HIS A 16 14.34 -3.34 1.69
N PHE A 17 13.18 -3.29 1.02
CA PHE A 17 12.31 -4.43 0.87
C PHE A 17 13.06 -5.63 0.27
N PHE A 18 13.80 -5.46 -0.83
CA PHE A 18 14.53 -6.57 -1.44
C PHE A 18 15.64 -7.16 -0.54
N SER A 19 16.18 -6.40 0.42
CA SER A 19 17.12 -6.95 1.40
C SER A 19 16.47 -7.67 2.58
N LEU A 20 15.17 -7.44 2.85
CA LEU A 20 14.47 -7.96 4.04
C LEU A 20 13.28 -8.89 3.74
N LYS A 21 12.74 -8.86 2.52
CA LYS A 21 11.45 -9.47 2.18
C LYS A 21 11.35 -10.95 2.51
N ASP A 22 12.48 -11.67 2.49
CA ASP A 22 12.54 -13.10 2.79
C ASP A 22 13.16 -13.40 4.18
N SER A 23 13.37 -12.40 5.03
CA SER A 23 13.83 -12.56 6.42
C SER A 23 12.77 -12.20 7.46
N VAL A 24 11.82 -11.33 7.13
CA VAL A 24 10.72 -10.91 8.04
C VAL A 24 9.53 -11.87 8.02
N ASP A 25 8.73 -11.88 9.08
CA ASP A 25 7.58 -12.78 9.22
C ASP A 25 6.28 -12.16 8.70
N LEU A 26 6.20 -10.83 8.69
CA LEU A 26 5.04 -10.09 8.21
C LEU A 26 5.42 -9.00 7.21
N LEU A 27 4.66 -8.88 6.13
CA LEU A 27 4.82 -7.83 5.13
C LEU A 27 3.51 -7.06 4.93
N VAL A 28 3.60 -5.74 4.87
CA VAL A 28 2.47 -4.84 4.59
C VAL A 28 2.64 -4.25 3.20
N PHE A 29 1.62 -4.39 2.36
CA PHE A 29 1.58 -3.88 0.98
C PHE A 29 0.41 -2.92 0.81
N GLY A 30 0.58 -1.93 -0.08
CA GLY A 30 -0.52 -1.07 -0.50
C GLY A 30 -0.10 0.31 -0.98
N SER A 31 -1.06 1.22 -0.91
CA SER A 31 -0.94 2.64 -1.29
C SER A 31 -0.37 3.49 -0.14
N SER A 32 -0.56 4.83 -0.23
CA SER A 32 -0.22 5.77 0.84
C SER A 32 -0.91 5.43 2.16
N ARG A 33 -2.12 4.87 2.13
CA ARG A 33 -2.78 4.45 3.36
C ARG A 33 -2.05 3.29 4.04
N ALA A 34 -1.59 2.27 3.31
CA ALA A 34 -0.74 1.25 3.92
C ALA A 34 0.55 1.84 4.50
N ASN A 35 1.19 2.74 3.75
CA ASN A 35 2.42 3.42 4.13
C ASN A 35 2.30 4.17 5.47
N HIS A 36 1.16 4.82 5.71
CA HIS A 36 0.96 5.74 6.83
C HIS A 36 0.02 5.21 7.92
N HIS A 37 -0.73 4.13 7.70
CA HIS A 37 -1.78 3.67 8.62
C HIS A 37 -1.39 2.44 9.44
N ILE A 38 -0.40 1.67 8.98
CA ILE A 38 0.08 0.50 9.71
C ILE A 38 1.45 0.81 10.32
N ASP A 39 1.44 0.94 11.64
CA ASP A 39 2.61 1.15 12.47
C ASP A 39 3.25 -0.22 12.79
N ASN A 40 4.29 -0.57 12.03
CA ASN A 40 4.97 -1.84 12.16
C ASN A 40 5.63 -2.07 13.52
N GLU A 41 6.04 -1.01 14.21
CA GLU A 41 6.59 -1.13 15.57
C GLU A 41 5.50 -1.61 16.54
N SER A 42 4.28 -1.10 16.40
CA SER A 42 3.13 -1.52 17.20
C SER A 42 2.69 -2.98 16.97
N LEU A 43 3.04 -3.58 15.83
CA LEU A 43 2.71 -4.98 15.54
C LEU A 43 3.49 -5.97 16.44
N ASN A 44 4.64 -5.60 17.00
CA ASN A 44 5.56 -6.46 17.77
C ASN A 44 5.86 -7.82 17.09
N ILE A 45 6.05 -7.81 15.77
CA ILE A 45 6.48 -8.97 14.98
C ILE A 45 7.51 -8.47 13.97
N SER A 46 8.48 -9.33 13.62
CA SER A 46 9.45 -9.05 12.57
C SER A 46 8.71 -8.71 11.28
N SER A 47 8.69 -7.42 10.92
CA SER A 47 7.83 -6.94 9.84
C SER A 47 8.44 -5.81 9.05
N PHE A 48 7.98 -5.68 7.80
CA PHE A 48 8.34 -4.55 6.96
C PHE A 48 7.13 -4.05 6.16
N ASN A 49 6.96 -2.73 6.11
CA ASN A 49 5.91 -2.09 5.32
C ASN A 49 6.47 -1.50 4.04
N ILE A 50 5.97 -2.01 2.92
CA ILE A 50 6.34 -1.57 1.56
C ILE A 50 5.19 -0.83 0.87
N GLY A 51 4.24 -0.30 1.65
CA GLY A 51 3.29 0.68 1.15
C GLY A 51 4.02 1.91 0.58
N VAL A 52 3.56 2.41 -0.56
CA VAL A 52 4.18 3.56 -1.24
C VAL A 52 3.10 4.55 -1.68
N ASP A 53 3.42 5.84 -1.62
CA ASP A 53 2.47 6.88 -2.00
C ASP A 53 2.25 6.87 -3.52
N GLY A 54 0.99 6.99 -3.94
CA GLY A 54 0.62 7.00 -5.36
C GLY A 54 0.65 5.64 -6.04
N THR A 55 0.93 4.54 -5.34
CA THR A 55 0.85 3.18 -5.90
C THR A 55 -0.50 2.53 -5.60
N LYS A 56 -0.86 1.50 -6.38
CA LYS A 56 -2.08 0.71 -6.23
C LYS A 56 -1.72 -0.79 -6.19
N ILE A 57 -2.69 -1.64 -6.51
CA ILE A 57 -2.57 -3.10 -6.34
C ILE A 57 -1.58 -3.75 -7.31
N GLY A 58 -1.39 -3.20 -8.52
CA GLY A 58 -0.45 -3.75 -9.50
C GLY A 58 0.99 -3.71 -8.99
N TYR A 59 1.39 -2.58 -8.39
CA TYR A 59 2.68 -2.44 -7.73
C TYR A 59 2.87 -3.48 -6.62
N SER A 60 1.84 -3.66 -5.79
CA SER A 60 1.86 -4.65 -4.69
C SER A 60 1.96 -6.08 -5.24
N ALA A 61 1.18 -6.43 -6.26
CA ALA A 61 1.22 -7.74 -6.90
C ALA A 61 2.60 -8.06 -7.50
N ALA A 62 3.23 -7.07 -8.14
CA ALA A 62 4.57 -7.19 -8.71
C ALA A 62 5.66 -7.39 -7.65
N LEU A 63 5.50 -6.86 -6.43
CA LEU A 63 6.42 -7.12 -5.32
C LEU A 63 6.17 -8.48 -4.67
N ILE A 64 4.90 -8.84 -4.47
CA ILE A 64 4.49 -10.13 -3.90
C ILE A 64 4.96 -11.30 -4.77
N SER A 65 4.97 -11.15 -6.09
CA SER A 65 5.47 -12.18 -7.01
C SER A 65 6.96 -12.53 -6.81
N THR A 66 7.71 -11.66 -6.14
CA THR A 66 9.15 -11.84 -5.88
C THR A 66 9.44 -12.61 -4.59
N LEU A 67 8.44 -12.82 -3.73
CA LEU A 67 8.62 -13.46 -2.42
C LEU A 67 9.00 -14.93 -2.57
N LYS A 68 9.98 -15.36 -1.78
CA LYS A 68 10.47 -16.75 -1.75
C LYS A 68 10.33 -17.39 -0.37
N LYS A 69 10.30 -16.59 0.70
CA LYS A 69 10.03 -17.10 2.05
C LYS A 69 8.62 -17.67 2.13
N LYS A 70 8.51 -18.84 2.75
CA LYS A 70 7.22 -19.49 3.04
C LYS A 70 6.67 -19.05 4.39
N ASP A 71 5.38 -19.28 4.59
CA ASP A 71 4.71 -19.11 5.88
C ASP A 71 4.75 -17.66 6.41
N GLN A 72 4.85 -16.67 5.52
CA GLN A 72 4.76 -15.25 5.89
C GLN A 72 3.31 -14.82 6.05
N ILE A 73 3.08 -13.77 6.86
CA ILE A 73 1.80 -13.05 6.90
C ILE A 73 1.87 -11.89 5.91
N LEU A 74 0.95 -11.86 4.94
CA LEU A 74 0.88 -10.80 3.94
C LEU A 74 -0.38 -9.96 4.19
N LEU A 75 -0.19 -8.72 4.62
CA LEU A 75 -1.25 -7.74 4.77
C LEU A 75 -1.31 -6.88 3.52
N VAL A 76 -2.40 -6.96 2.76
CA VAL A 76 -2.57 -6.23 1.50
C VAL A 76 -3.71 -5.23 1.64
N HIS A 77 -3.35 -3.94 1.69
CA HIS A 77 -4.32 -2.87 1.79
C HIS A 77 -5.03 -2.64 0.46
N ILE A 78 -6.35 -2.51 0.51
CA ILE A 78 -7.20 -2.19 -0.64
C ILE A 78 -8.05 -0.95 -0.32
N ASP A 79 -8.20 -0.10 -1.33
CA ASP A 79 -9.09 1.05 -1.32
C ASP A 79 -10.37 0.71 -2.10
N HIS A 80 -11.55 0.96 -1.52
CA HIS A 80 -12.82 0.85 -2.25
C HIS A 80 -12.79 1.67 -3.55
N ALA A 81 -12.38 2.93 -3.47
CA ALA A 81 -12.18 3.82 -4.61
C ALA A 81 -11.29 3.21 -5.70
N SER A 82 -10.20 2.53 -5.31
CA SER A 82 -9.31 1.89 -6.29
C SER A 82 -9.93 0.64 -6.88
N LEU A 83 -10.58 -0.22 -6.07
CA LEU A 83 -11.14 -1.51 -6.51
C LEU A 83 -12.15 -1.35 -7.67
N TYR A 84 -12.87 -0.23 -7.67
CA TYR A 84 -13.93 0.09 -8.63
C TYR A 84 -13.52 1.18 -9.64
N ASP A 85 -12.23 1.53 -9.71
CA ASP A 85 -11.70 2.48 -10.68
C ASP A 85 -11.72 1.87 -12.09
N SER A 86 -12.68 2.25 -12.93
CA SER A 86 -12.81 1.75 -14.30
C SER A 86 -11.60 2.10 -15.18
N GLU A 87 -10.90 3.19 -14.86
CA GLU A 87 -9.79 3.73 -15.63
C GLU A 87 -8.44 3.15 -15.18
N TYR A 88 -8.43 2.31 -14.14
CA TYR A 88 -7.21 1.69 -13.68
C TYR A 88 -6.59 0.78 -14.76
N ASN A 89 -5.32 1.03 -15.06
CA ASN A 89 -4.59 0.41 -16.16
C ASN A 89 -3.28 -0.28 -15.73
N GLY A 90 -2.94 -0.31 -14.44
CA GLY A 90 -1.72 -0.98 -13.95
C GLY A 90 -0.42 -0.20 -14.09
N SER A 91 -0.46 1.06 -14.54
CA SER A 91 0.74 1.90 -14.71
C SER A 91 1.53 2.14 -13.43
N ASP A 92 0.94 1.96 -12.25
CA ASP A 92 1.63 2.02 -10.96
C ASP A 92 2.79 1.02 -10.85
N MET A 93 2.73 -0.12 -11.56
CA MET A 93 3.84 -1.08 -11.66
C MET A 93 5.11 -0.48 -12.26
N MET A 94 5.01 0.58 -13.08
CA MET A 94 6.19 1.26 -13.64
C MET A 94 7.03 1.92 -12.55
N GLY A 95 6.49 2.11 -11.35
CA GLY A 95 7.26 2.46 -10.17
C GLY A 95 8.40 1.46 -9.86
N LEU A 96 8.35 0.23 -10.40
CA LEU A 96 9.37 -0.81 -10.24
C LEU A 96 10.26 -1.00 -11.46
N ILE A 97 10.15 -0.16 -12.50
CA ILE A 97 10.89 -0.36 -13.75
C ILE A 97 12.42 -0.37 -13.53
N ASN A 98 12.94 0.33 -12.52
CA ASN A 98 14.35 0.31 -12.14
C ASN A 98 14.83 -1.04 -11.59
N MET A 99 13.93 -1.97 -11.28
CA MET A 99 14.24 -3.29 -10.73
C MET A 99 14.34 -4.39 -11.79
N ILE A 100 13.93 -4.14 -13.04
CA ILE A 100 13.88 -5.18 -14.09
C ILE A 100 15.26 -5.75 -14.47
N GLN A 101 16.35 -5.00 -14.22
CA GLN A 101 17.72 -5.47 -14.44
C GLN A 101 18.28 -6.24 -13.23
N ARG A 102 17.54 -6.28 -12.13
CA ARG A 102 17.99 -6.80 -10.83
C ARG A 102 17.10 -7.93 -10.30
N SER A 103 15.90 -8.08 -10.84
CA SER A 103 14.94 -9.11 -10.46
C SER A 103 14.24 -9.61 -11.72
N ASP A 104 14.53 -10.86 -12.09
CA ASP A 104 13.88 -11.54 -13.20
C ASP A 104 12.38 -11.70 -12.95
N ASP A 105 11.97 -11.88 -11.69
CA ASP A 105 10.56 -11.95 -11.29
C ASP A 105 9.84 -10.63 -11.62
N VAL A 106 10.43 -9.47 -11.27
CA VAL A 106 9.84 -8.16 -11.61
C VAL A 106 9.84 -7.93 -13.12
N SER A 107 10.93 -8.28 -13.79
CA SER A 107 11.06 -8.16 -15.24
C SER A 107 9.99 -8.96 -15.98
N ALA A 108 9.80 -10.22 -15.59
CA ALA A 108 8.77 -11.11 -16.14
C ALA A 108 7.36 -10.62 -15.81
N PHE A 109 7.12 -10.17 -14.57
CA PHE A 109 5.82 -9.63 -14.18
C PHE A 109 5.45 -8.41 -15.02
N ILE A 110 6.34 -7.42 -15.14
CA ILE A 110 6.09 -6.23 -15.97
C ILE A 110 5.94 -6.61 -17.44
N TYR A 111 6.75 -7.53 -17.97
CA TYR A 111 6.65 -7.97 -19.36
C TYR A 111 5.26 -8.51 -19.73
N ASN A 112 4.59 -9.20 -18.79
CA ASN A 112 3.27 -9.77 -19.03
C ASN A 112 2.16 -8.72 -19.22
N PHE A 113 2.36 -7.49 -18.76
CA PHE A 113 1.37 -6.40 -18.87
C PHE A 113 1.85 -5.25 -19.77
N PHE A 114 3.15 -5.00 -19.79
CA PHE A 114 3.80 -3.87 -20.46
C PHE A 114 5.08 -4.33 -21.19
N PRO A 115 4.99 -5.23 -22.18
CA PRO A 115 6.17 -5.75 -22.88
C PRO A 115 6.98 -4.65 -23.58
N ASN A 116 6.31 -3.61 -24.09
CA ASN A 116 6.96 -2.47 -24.74
C ASN A 116 7.90 -1.71 -23.79
N GLU A 117 7.52 -1.57 -22.53
CA GLU A 117 8.36 -0.91 -21.51
C GLU A 117 9.65 -1.70 -21.25
N ILE A 118 9.57 -3.03 -21.29
CA ILE A 118 10.74 -3.91 -21.20
C ILE A 118 11.61 -3.82 -22.45
N TYR A 119 11.03 -3.71 -23.65
CA TYR A 119 11.82 -3.52 -24.87
C TYR A 119 12.55 -2.17 -24.88
N ILE A 120 11.85 -1.08 -24.53
CA ILE A 120 12.43 0.27 -24.47
C ILE A 120 13.56 0.32 -23.46
N SER A 121 13.35 -0.22 -22.25
CA SER A 121 14.37 -0.22 -21.20
C SER A 121 15.62 -1.05 -21.52
N ARG A 122 15.50 -2.09 -22.35
CA ARG A 122 16.65 -2.85 -22.87
C ARG A 122 17.48 -2.06 -23.89
N ILE A 123 16.84 -1.18 -24.66
CA ILE A 123 17.53 -0.32 -25.64
C ILE A 123 18.13 0.90 -24.92
N PHE A 124 17.37 1.51 -24.00
CA PHE A 124 17.73 2.73 -23.30
C PHE A 124 17.89 2.48 -21.80
N ASN A 125 19.09 2.08 -21.37
CA ASN A 125 19.37 1.78 -19.95
C ASN A 125 19.11 2.95 -18.99
N SER A 126 19.10 4.20 -19.47
CA SER A 126 18.75 5.37 -18.66
C SER A 126 17.24 5.51 -18.40
N TYR A 127 16.41 4.92 -19.26
CA TYR A 127 14.94 5.01 -19.21
C TYR A 127 14.39 4.60 -17.85
N ILE A 128 14.95 3.52 -17.29
CA ILE A 128 14.50 2.96 -16.01
C ILE A 128 14.73 3.88 -14.80
N TYR A 129 15.51 4.96 -14.97
CA TYR A 129 15.80 5.96 -13.94
C TYR A 129 15.07 7.28 -14.15
N ASN A 130 14.21 7.38 -15.19
CA ASN A 130 13.40 8.57 -15.41
C ASN A 130 12.60 8.92 -14.15
N SER A 131 12.60 10.21 -13.80
CA SER A 131 11.97 10.76 -12.58
C SER A 131 12.52 10.24 -11.24
N LYS A 132 13.58 9.39 -11.24
CA LYS A 132 14.21 8.85 -10.02
C LYS A 132 15.58 9.41 -9.74
N VAL A 133 16.26 10.01 -10.73
CA VAL A 133 17.64 10.50 -10.62
C VAL A 133 17.84 11.43 -9.43
N LEU A 134 16.99 12.47 -9.28
CA LEU A 134 17.10 13.42 -8.16
C LEU A 134 16.88 12.75 -6.80
N GLY A 135 15.92 11.82 -6.72
CA GLY A 135 15.67 11.03 -5.51
C GLY A 135 16.86 10.14 -5.14
N ILE A 136 17.49 9.50 -6.13
CA ILE A 136 18.70 8.67 -5.92
C ILE A 136 19.85 9.54 -5.41
N LEU A 137 20.10 10.69 -6.05
CA LEU A 137 21.18 11.60 -5.66
C LEU A 137 20.97 12.16 -4.25
N LYS A 138 19.77 12.68 -3.96
CA LYS A 138 19.42 13.20 -2.63
C LYS A 138 19.67 12.15 -1.54
N ASN A 139 19.10 10.96 -1.71
CA ASN A 139 19.17 9.91 -0.68
C ASN A 139 20.54 9.22 -0.61
N SER A 140 21.37 9.30 -1.66
CA SER A 140 22.75 8.82 -1.61
C SER A 140 23.68 9.77 -0.86
N LEU A 141 23.39 11.07 -0.84
CA LEU A 141 24.23 12.10 -0.22
C LEU A 141 23.76 12.47 1.19
N ALA A 142 22.44 12.52 1.39
CA ALA A 142 21.79 12.86 2.63
C ALA A 142 20.60 11.92 2.86
N PRO A 143 20.84 10.70 3.38
CA PRO A 143 19.78 9.76 3.75
C PRO A 143 18.81 10.41 4.74
N SER A 144 17.50 10.22 4.53
CA SER A 144 16.47 10.85 5.36
C SER A 144 16.26 10.18 6.73
N TYR A 145 16.76 8.96 6.90
CA TYR A 145 16.62 8.16 8.11
C TYR A 145 17.73 7.10 8.17
N ASP A 146 17.96 6.50 9.33
CA ASP A 146 18.76 5.29 9.45
C ASP A 146 17.92 4.09 8.94
N TYR A 147 18.38 3.46 7.87
CA TYR A 147 17.64 2.33 7.30
C TYR A 147 17.73 1.07 8.17
N SER A 148 18.71 0.96 9.07
CA SER A 148 18.85 -0.22 9.93
C SER A 148 17.78 -0.31 11.02
N GLU A 149 17.18 0.82 11.39
CA GLU A 149 16.09 0.92 12.37
C GLU A 149 14.72 1.12 11.70
N TYR A 150 14.68 1.37 10.39
CA TYR A 150 13.45 1.70 9.66
C TYR A 150 12.66 0.46 9.24
N CYS A 151 11.45 0.31 9.77
CA CYS A 151 10.55 -0.82 9.50
C CYS A 151 9.59 -0.59 8.31
N GLY A 152 9.76 0.48 7.53
CA GLY A 152 8.91 0.77 6.38
C GLY A 152 7.67 1.61 6.68
N TYR A 153 7.42 1.98 7.93
CA TYR A 153 6.33 2.86 8.33
C TYR A 153 6.73 4.34 8.19
N ASP A 154 5.96 5.14 7.44
CA ASP A 154 6.17 6.59 7.31
C ASP A 154 5.09 7.35 8.10
N PRO A 155 5.28 7.69 9.39
CA PRO A 155 4.27 8.40 10.18
C PRO A 155 4.01 9.82 9.66
N LEU A 156 2.77 10.28 9.82
CA LEU A 156 2.36 11.65 9.51
C LEU A 156 2.11 12.43 10.80
N TYR A 157 2.85 13.53 11.01
CA TYR A 157 2.70 14.41 12.17
C TYR A 157 2.15 15.77 11.73
N PRO A 158 0.81 15.98 11.76
CA PRO A 158 0.22 17.26 11.41
C PRO A 158 0.68 18.34 12.41
N ASN A 159 1.27 19.43 11.89
CA ASN A 159 1.59 20.59 12.71
C ASN A 159 0.33 21.37 13.09
N GLN A 160 0.45 22.34 14.01
CA GLN A 160 -0.70 23.10 14.50
C GLN A 160 -1.45 23.82 13.37
N GLU A 161 -0.74 24.45 12.43
CA GLU A 161 -1.36 25.15 11.30
C GLU A 161 -2.17 24.19 10.41
N GLN A 162 -1.62 23.02 10.10
CA GLN A 162 -2.29 21.98 9.33
C GLN A 162 -3.55 21.47 10.06
N ARG A 163 -3.48 21.28 11.38
CA ARG A 163 -4.64 20.89 12.20
C ARG A 163 -5.72 21.96 12.14
N GLU A 164 -5.37 23.23 12.36
CA GLU A 164 -6.32 24.35 12.31
C GLU A 164 -6.97 24.50 10.93
N ILE A 165 -6.21 24.32 9.85
CA ILE A 165 -6.74 24.33 8.48
C ILE A 165 -7.73 23.16 8.31
N PHE A 166 -7.36 21.95 8.74
CA PHE A 166 -8.21 20.78 8.60
C PHE A 166 -9.50 20.90 9.43
N GLU A 167 -9.43 21.40 10.65
CA GLU A 167 -10.61 21.70 11.47
C GLU A 167 -11.53 22.73 10.84
N LYS A 168 -10.96 23.79 10.22
CA LYS A 168 -11.74 24.78 9.46
C LYS A 168 -12.44 24.11 8.28
N MET A 169 -11.74 23.24 7.54
CA MET A 169 -12.33 22.47 6.44
C MET A 169 -13.51 21.62 6.94
N LEU A 170 -13.36 20.92 8.05
CA LEU A 170 -14.45 20.11 8.65
C LEU A 170 -15.66 20.94 9.07
N LYS A 171 -15.45 22.14 9.61
CA LYS A 171 -16.52 23.07 10.00
C LYS A 171 -17.23 23.67 8.78
N SER A 172 -16.48 24.02 7.73
CA SER A 172 -17.06 24.54 6.48
C SER A 172 -17.77 23.46 5.66
N ASP A 173 -17.33 22.22 5.80
CA ASP A 173 -17.80 21.06 5.05
C ASP A 173 -18.68 20.14 5.91
N SER A 174 -19.37 20.71 6.92
CA SER A 174 -20.25 19.99 7.85
C SER A 174 -21.42 19.25 7.16
N LEU A 175 -21.57 19.40 5.84
CA LEU A 175 -22.54 18.72 4.98
C LEU A 175 -21.91 17.74 3.96
N LYS A 176 -20.59 17.58 3.93
CA LYS A 176 -19.90 16.57 3.12
C LYS A 176 -18.69 16.01 3.88
N LEU A 177 -18.94 15.11 4.84
CA LEU A 177 -18.07 13.93 4.92
C LEU A 177 -18.12 13.34 3.51
N GLU A 178 -17.12 13.62 2.67
CA GLU A 178 -17.14 13.29 1.24
C GLU A 178 -17.66 11.87 1.08
N GLN A 179 -18.90 11.76 0.60
CA GLN A 179 -19.40 10.49 0.12
C GLN A 179 -18.64 10.24 -1.17
N ASP A 180 -17.86 9.17 -1.18
CA ASP A 180 -17.24 8.74 -2.41
C ASP A 180 -18.36 8.58 -3.45
N LYS A 181 -18.16 9.11 -4.66
CA LYS A 181 -19.22 9.16 -5.70
C LYS A 181 -19.61 7.79 -6.26
N LEU A 182 -19.08 6.71 -5.68
CA LEU A 182 -19.38 5.34 -6.06
C LEU A 182 -20.86 5.03 -5.81
N MET A 183 -21.67 5.29 -6.83
CA MET A 183 -23.09 4.95 -6.85
C MET A 183 -23.24 3.44 -7.07
N VAL A 184 -24.11 2.81 -6.30
CA VAL A 184 -24.31 1.34 -6.22
C VAL A 184 -24.48 0.66 -7.59
N ASN A 185 -25.11 1.35 -8.55
CA ASN A 185 -25.40 0.78 -9.87
C ASN A 185 -24.19 0.74 -10.82
N GLU A 186 -23.06 1.36 -10.44
CA GLU A 186 -21.84 1.46 -11.24
C GLU A 186 -20.65 0.68 -10.62
N VAL A 187 -20.89 -0.05 -9.53
CA VAL A 187 -19.86 -0.77 -8.77
C VAL A 187 -19.49 -2.07 -9.47
N LYS A 188 -18.63 -1.97 -10.49
CA LYS A 188 -18.01 -3.12 -11.16
C LYS A 188 -16.52 -3.14 -10.88
N ILE A 189 -16.02 -4.28 -10.41
CA ILE A 189 -14.59 -4.44 -10.15
C ILE A 189 -13.82 -4.32 -11.45
N ASN A 190 -12.77 -3.52 -11.43
CA ASN A 190 -11.89 -3.38 -12.58
C ASN A 190 -11.27 -4.76 -12.93
N PRO A 191 -11.37 -5.22 -14.20
CA PRO A 191 -10.87 -6.55 -14.58
C PRO A 191 -9.39 -6.77 -14.30
N LEU A 192 -8.57 -5.73 -14.47
CA LEU A 192 -7.14 -5.79 -14.22
C LEU A 192 -6.84 -5.86 -12.72
N ILE A 193 -7.58 -5.13 -11.89
CA ILE A 193 -7.51 -5.26 -10.43
C ILE A 193 -7.89 -6.67 -9.99
N ASN A 194 -8.99 -7.21 -10.53
CA ASN A 194 -9.38 -8.59 -10.25
C ASN A 194 -8.25 -9.57 -10.59
N LYS A 195 -7.61 -9.40 -11.76
CA LYS A 195 -6.46 -10.22 -12.16
C LYS A 195 -5.28 -10.10 -11.20
N PHE A 196 -4.98 -8.90 -10.69
CA PHE A 196 -3.92 -8.73 -9.69
C PHE A 196 -4.26 -9.37 -8.35
N ILE A 197 -5.52 -9.28 -7.90
CA ILE A 197 -5.99 -9.96 -6.69
C ILE A 197 -5.84 -11.47 -6.84
N ASP A 198 -6.25 -12.02 -7.99
CA ASP A 198 -6.09 -13.46 -8.29
C ASP A 198 -4.61 -13.87 -8.24
N LEU A 199 -3.72 -13.10 -8.88
CA LEU A 199 -2.27 -13.35 -8.83
C LEU A 199 -1.72 -13.30 -7.40
N ILE A 200 -2.15 -12.35 -6.57
CA ILE A 200 -1.72 -12.25 -5.17
C ILE A 200 -2.16 -13.47 -4.38
N ILE A 201 -3.41 -13.93 -4.57
CA ILE A 201 -3.93 -15.15 -3.95
C ILE A 201 -3.08 -16.35 -4.36
N ASP A 202 -2.80 -16.50 -5.66
CA ASP A 202 -2.01 -17.62 -6.19
C ASP A 202 -0.57 -17.62 -5.64
N TYR A 203 0.13 -16.48 -5.66
CA TYR A 203 1.49 -16.37 -5.12
C TYR A 203 1.52 -16.66 -3.61
N SER A 204 0.52 -16.17 -2.87
CA SER A 204 0.42 -16.41 -1.43
C SER A 204 0.19 -17.90 -1.14
N GLY A 205 -0.71 -18.55 -1.89
CA GLY A 205 -0.97 -19.98 -1.77
C GLY A 205 0.25 -20.84 -2.10
N ASN A 206 0.99 -20.52 -3.16
CA ASN A 206 2.21 -21.23 -3.56
C ASN A 206 3.32 -21.14 -2.50
N ASN A 207 3.38 -20.03 -1.76
CA ASN A 207 4.34 -19.83 -0.68
C ASN A 207 3.79 -20.27 0.69
N ASN A 208 2.58 -20.82 0.76
CA ASN A 208 1.90 -21.14 2.02
C ASN A 208 1.79 -19.92 2.97
N SER A 209 1.73 -18.72 2.42
CA SER A 209 1.62 -17.49 3.18
C SER A 209 0.18 -17.23 3.62
N ARG A 210 0.01 -16.72 4.84
CA ARG A 210 -1.29 -16.25 5.34
C ARG A 210 -1.61 -14.89 4.72
N LEU A 211 -2.50 -14.87 3.73
CA LEU A 211 -2.93 -13.66 3.04
C LEU A 211 -4.15 -13.02 3.71
N ILE A 212 -4.07 -11.72 3.96
CA ILE A 212 -5.16 -10.93 4.53
C ILE A 212 -5.28 -9.63 3.75
N PHE A 213 -6.41 -9.45 3.08
CA PHE A 213 -6.77 -8.15 2.53
C PHE A 213 -7.43 -7.30 3.61
N PHE A 214 -7.20 -5.98 3.57
CA PHE A 214 -7.89 -5.08 4.49
C PHE A 214 -8.08 -3.68 3.92
N THR A 215 -9.08 -2.99 4.42
CA THR A 215 -9.27 -1.56 4.20
C THR A 215 -9.05 -0.83 5.52
N SER A 216 -8.16 0.15 5.55
CA SER A 216 -7.89 0.95 6.74
C SER A 216 -8.95 2.07 6.95
N PRO A 217 -8.98 2.73 8.12
CA PRO A 217 -9.91 3.83 8.39
C PRO A 217 -9.74 5.00 7.40
N THR A 218 -10.84 5.72 7.15
CA THR A 218 -10.87 6.96 6.38
C THR A 218 -12.06 7.82 6.83
N LEU A 219 -11.96 9.15 6.74
CA LEU A 219 -13.11 10.03 6.97
C LEU A 219 -14.00 10.15 5.72
N LYS A 220 -13.48 9.76 4.55
CA LYS A 220 -14.28 9.61 3.32
C LYS A 220 -15.18 8.40 3.45
N ARG A 221 -16.49 8.62 3.48
CA ARG A 221 -17.45 7.53 3.69
C ARG A 221 -17.84 6.94 2.34
N ASN A 222 -17.69 5.63 2.21
CA ASN A 222 -18.29 4.89 1.12
C ASN A 222 -19.78 4.68 1.39
N HIS A 223 -20.57 4.57 0.32
CA HIS A 223 -21.95 4.13 0.45
C HIS A 223 -21.98 2.71 1.06
N PHE A 224 -22.90 2.44 2.01
CA PHE A 224 -22.96 1.18 2.77
C PHE A 224 -22.94 -0.08 1.88
N ASN A 225 -23.62 -0.03 0.73
CA ASN A 225 -23.64 -1.14 -0.22
C ASN A 225 -22.26 -1.47 -0.80
N VAL A 226 -21.36 -0.50 -0.95
CA VAL A 226 -20.00 -0.72 -1.47
C VAL A 226 -19.21 -1.61 -0.54
N GLN A 227 -19.29 -1.37 0.78
CA GLN A 227 -18.62 -2.22 1.78
C GLN A 227 -19.15 -3.66 1.71
N SER A 228 -20.47 -3.83 1.61
CA SER A 228 -21.12 -5.14 1.52
C SER A 228 -20.73 -5.90 0.24
N ILE A 229 -20.73 -5.22 -0.92
CA ILE A 229 -20.32 -5.79 -2.20
C ILE A 229 -18.83 -6.19 -2.15
N THR A 230 -17.98 -5.37 -1.55
CA THR A 230 -16.54 -5.66 -1.42
C THR A 230 -16.31 -6.90 -0.55
N LYS A 231 -17.01 -7.00 0.58
CA LYS A 231 -16.95 -8.20 1.44
C LYS A 231 -17.40 -9.45 0.69
N GLN A 232 -18.52 -9.38 -0.06
CA GLN A 232 -19.01 -10.49 -0.87
C GLN A 232 -18.02 -10.88 -1.97
N TYR A 233 -17.35 -9.91 -2.59
CA TYR A 233 -16.34 -10.18 -3.60
C TYR A 233 -15.17 -11.01 -3.03
N PHE A 234 -14.55 -10.56 -1.94
CA PHE A 234 -13.44 -11.31 -1.34
C PHE A 234 -13.90 -12.65 -0.76
N ALA A 235 -15.11 -12.75 -0.21
CA ALA A 235 -15.70 -14.02 0.20
C ALA A 235 -15.85 -15.00 -0.99
N SER A 236 -16.26 -14.52 -2.16
CA SER A 236 -16.36 -15.37 -3.37
C SER A 236 -15.01 -15.83 -3.92
N LYS A 237 -13.92 -15.15 -3.53
CA LYS A 237 -12.53 -15.55 -3.80
C LYS A 237 -11.96 -16.48 -2.73
N ASN A 238 -12.73 -16.82 -1.69
CA ASN A 238 -12.30 -17.64 -0.55
C ASN A 238 -11.04 -17.08 0.13
N THR A 239 -10.99 -15.76 0.35
CA THR A 239 -9.87 -15.09 1.02
C THR A 239 -10.35 -14.14 2.12
N SER A 240 -9.49 -13.91 3.11
CA SER A 240 -9.80 -13.04 4.25
C SER A 240 -9.77 -11.58 3.84
N TYR A 241 -10.86 -10.86 4.14
CA TYR A 241 -10.96 -9.42 3.97
C TYR A 241 -11.60 -8.75 5.19
N TYR A 242 -10.94 -7.72 5.72
CA TYR A 242 -11.41 -6.94 6.86
C TYR A 242 -11.57 -5.48 6.49
N ASP A 243 -12.75 -4.92 6.75
CA ASP A 243 -13.06 -3.53 6.43
C ASP A 243 -13.13 -2.69 7.70
N TYR A 244 -12.12 -1.85 7.88
CA TYR A 244 -11.99 -0.92 9.01
C TYR A 244 -12.32 0.53 8.64
N SER A 245 -12.97 0.77 7.49
CA SER A 245 -13.31 2.14 7.05
C SER A 245 -14.03 2.93 8.15
N ASP A 246 -14.90 2.27 8.91
CA ASP A 246 -15.69 2.86 10.00
C ASP A 246 -15.16 2.54 11.41
N PHE A 247 -13.86 2.24 11.57
CA PHE A 247 -13.26 1.88 12.86
C PHE A 247 -13.43 2.97 13.93
N PHE A 248 -13.09 4.22 13.62
CA PHE A 248 -13.25 5.35 14.54
C PHE A 248 -14.70 5.82 14.59
N LYS A 249 -15.48 5.25 15.52
CA LYS A 249 -16.90 5.62 15.72
C LYS A 249 -17.10 7.04 16.22
N LYS A 250 -16.14 7.57 16.98
CA LYS A 250 -16.11 8.95 17.46
C LYS A 250 -14.99 9.70 16.74
N TYR A 251 -15.32 10.88 16.25
CA TYR A 251 -14.33 11.75 15.64
C TYR A 251 -13.34 12.26 16.71
N ASN A 252 -12.05 12.18 16.40
CA ASN A 252 -10.96 12.80 17.14
C ASN A 252 -10.01 13.43 16.13
N VAL A 253 -9.85 14.75 16.17
CA VAL A 253 -8.99 15.49 15.23
C VAL A 253 -7.55 15.01 15.26
N ASP A 254 -7.05 14.62 16.43
CA ASP A 254 -5.65 14.22 16.58
C ASP A 254 -5.32 12.92 15.84
N TYR A 255 -6.33 12.14 15.43
CA TYR A 255 -6.13 10.89 14.68
C TYR A 255 -6.02 11.08 13.17
N TRP A 256 -6.17 12.30 12.66
CA TRP A 256 -6.27 12.56 11.23
C TRP A 256 -5.31 13.67 10.79
N LYS A 257 -4.65 13.45 9.66
CA LYS A 257 -3.94 14.50 8.93
C LYS A 257 -4.90 15.22 7.98
N ASP A 258 -5.73 14.45 7.28
CA ASP A 258 -6.70 14.92 6.31
C ASP A 258 -7.87 13.92 6.21
N PHE A 259 -8.76 14.10 5.24
CA PHE A 259 -9.94 13.24 5.07
C PHE A 259 -9.60 11.78 4.72
N THR A 260 -8.41 11.52 4.17
CA THR A 260 -7.99 10.18 3.73
C THR A 260 -6.98 9.55 4.68
N HIS A 261 -6.06 10.35 5.21
CA HIS A 261 -4.89 9.88 5.93
C HIS A 261 -4.97 10.12 7.43
N MET A 262 -4.64 9.09 8.20
CA MET A 262 -4.45 9.18 9.64
C MET A 262 -3.16 9.94 9.99
N SER A 263 -3.15 10.54 11.17
CA SER A 263 -1.92 10.95 11.83
C SER A 263 -1.18 9.73 12.40
N ALA A 264 0.04 9.92 12.90
CA ALA A 264 0.77 8.92 13.66
C ALA A 264 -0.04 8.39 14.85
N ASP A 265 -0.68 9.27 15.62
CA ASP A 265 -1.49 8.88 16.77
C ASP A 265 -2.68 8.00 16.35
N GLY A 266 -3.34 8.36 15.24
CA GLY A 266 -4.42 7.56 14.67
C GLY A 266 -3.95 6.19 14.17
N ALA A 267 -2.82 6.16 13.46
CA ALA A 267 -2.23 4.93 12.94
C ALA A 267 -1.79 3.98 14.05
N THR A 268 -1.15 4.47 15.12
CA THR A 268 -0.77 3.66 16.29
C THR A 268 -2.03 3.13 17.01
N ALA A 269 -3.05 3.97 17.21
CA ALA A 269 -4.30 3.54 17.84
C ALA A 269 -5.02 2.44 17.02
N PHE A 270 -5.10 2.62 15.69
CA PHE A 270 -5.68 1.63 14.79
C PHE A 270 -4.86 0.34 14.77
N THR A 271 -3.53 0.44 14.64
CA THR A 271 -2.66 -0.74 14.50
C THR A 271 -2.68 -1.63 15.73
N LYS A 272 -2.77 -1.06 16.93
CA LYS A 272 -2.94 -1.83 18.18
C LYS A 272 -4.21 -2.68 18.17
N ALA A 273 -5.35 -2.09 17.80
CA ALA A 273 -6.61 -2.82 17.71
C ALA A 273 -6.59 -3.86 16.56
N PHE A 274 -6.04 -3.48 15.41
CA PHE A 274 -5.88 -4.36 14.26
C PHE A 274 -5.06 -5.62 14.62
N LYS A 275 -3.97 -5.45 15.36
CA LYS A 275 -3.12 -6.56 15.82
C LYS A 275 -3.90 -7.54 16.70
N GLU A 276 -4.67 -7.05 17.67
CA GLU A 276 -5.46 -7.89 18.58
C GLU A 276 -6.45 -8.76 17.81
N GLU A 277 -7.14 -8.19 16.82
CA GLU A 277 -8.12 -8.92 16.03
C GLU A 277 -7.50 -9.88 15.01
N ILE A 278 -6.42 -9.48 14.34
CA ILE A 278 -5.91 -10.20 13.17
C ILE A 278 -4.76 -11.15 13.50
N LEU A 279 -3.85 -10.72 14.38
CA LEU A 279 -2.62 -11.45 14.67
C LEU A 279 -2.73 -12.32 15.93
N GLN A 280 -3.60 -11.97 16.88
CA GLN A 280 -3.76 -12.70 18.14
C GLN A 280 -5.00 -13.63 18.19
N ALA A 281 -5.88 -13.59 17.18
CA ALA A 281 -7.11 -14.41 17.15
C ALA A 281 -6.89 -15.90 16.76
N ASN A 282 -5.73 -16.48 17.07
CA ASN A 282 -5.41 -17.90 16.87
C ASN A 282 -5.09 -18.59 18.19
#